data_AF-A0AAV0MHL6-F1
#
_entry.id   AF-A0AAV0MHL6-F1
#
_cell.length_a   1.000
_cell.length_b   1.000
_cell.length_c   1.000
_cell.angle_alpha   90.00
_cell.angle_beta   90.00
_cell.angle_gamma   90.00
#
_symmetry.space_group_name_H-M   'P 1'
#
loop_
_entity.id
_entity.type
_entity.pdbx_description
1 polymer ?
#
loop_
_entity_poly.entity_id
_entity_poly.type
_entity_poly.pdbx_seq_one_letter_code
_entity_poly.pdbx_strand_id
1 'polypeptide(L)' 'MLATETEGSYKWALEISKEMLGGKDLHTIVTYGDKAMRNAIVTVFRDATHRVCAWHLSKNIKGKVKNSPDFKPQWS' A
#
# COMPACT_ATOMS: atom_id res chain seq x y z
N MET A 1 -18.01 1.89 -13.67
CA MET A 1 -17.78 2.81 -12.54
C MET A 1 -16.88 2.07 -11.57
N LEU A 2 -15.56 2.21 -11.67
CA LEU A 2 -14.64 1.62 -10.70
C LEU A 2 -14.88 2.38 -9.38
N ALA A 3 -15.26 1.65 -8.33
CA ALA A 3 -15.50 2.23 -7.01
C ALA A 3 -14.36 3.17 -6.66
N THR A 4 -14.68 4.40 -6.28
CA THR A 4 -13.67 5.39 -5.90
C THR A 4 -12.79 4.79 -4.81
N GLU A 5 -11.48 4.87 -5.02
CA GLU A 5 -10.44 4.46 -4.06
C GLU A 5 -10.46 5.41 -2.86
N THR A 6 -11.35 5.11 -1.92
CA THR A 6 -11.59 5.89 -0.71
C THR A 6 -11.22 5.03 0.49
N GLU A 7 -11.02 5.67 1.64
CA GLU A 7 -10.76 4.93 2.87
C GLU A 7 -11.92 3.97 3.19
N GLY A 8 -13.16 4.38 2.92
CA GLY A 8 -14.34 3.55 3.13
C GLY A 8 -14.38 2.30 2.25
N SER A 9 -14.06 2.43 0.95
CA SER A 9 -14.03 1.27 0.05
C SER A 9 -12.92 0.29 0.42
N TYR A 10 -11.77 0.78 0.88
CA TYR A 10 -10.71 -0.08 1.39
C TYR A 10 -11.05 -0.76 2.72
N LYS A 11 -11.73 -0.07 3.66
CA LYS A 11 -12.19 -0.69 4.92
C LYS A 11 -13.11 -1.88 4.63
N TRP A 12 -14.14 -1.64 3.81
CA TRP A 12 -15.08 -2.69 3.42
C TRP A 12 -14.37 -3.89 2.79
N ALA A 13 -13.48 -3.66 1.83
CA ALA A 13 -12.74 -4.75 1.18
C ALA A 13 -11.85 -5.54 2.17
N LEU A 14 -11.22 -4.86 3.12
CA LEU A 14 -10.37 -5.49 4.14
C LEU A 14 -11.20 -6.30 5.15
N GLU A 15 -12.38 -5.83 5.53
CA GLU A 15 -13.32 -6.55 6.41
C GLU A 15 -13.80 -7.85 5.76
N ILE A 16 -14.24 -7.78 4.50
CA ILE A 16 -14.62 -8.97 3.72
C ILE A 16 -13.43 -9.93 3.59
N SER A 17 -12.22 -9.40 3.33
CA SER A 17 -11.02 -10.23 3.25
C SER A 17 -10.72 -10.94 4.58
N LYS A 18 -10.91 -10.26 5.71
CA LYS A 18 -10.74 -10.84 7.05
C LYS A 18 -11.72 -11.99 7.29
N GLU A 19 -12.98 -11.81 6.91
CA GLU A 19 -14.01 -12.86 7.00
C GLU A 19 -13.64 -14.08 6.15
N MET A 20 -13.23 -13.85 4.89
CA MET A 20 -12.82 -14.92 3.97
C MET A 20 -11.59 -15.70 4.46
N LEU A 21 -10.70 -15.07 5.23
CA LEU A 21 -9.52 -15.70 5.85
C LEU A 21 -9.84 -16.38 7.18
N GLY A 22 -11.11 -16.64 7.46
CA GLY A 22 -11.57 -17.32 8.68
C GLY A 22 -11.57 -16.43 9.91
N GLY A 23 -11.70 -15.11 9.72
CA GLY A 23 -11.75 -14.12 10.79
C GLY A 23 -10.42 -13.89 11.51
N LYS A 24 -9.33 -14.53 11.07
CA LYS A 24 -8.02 -14.40 11.70
C LYS A 24 -7.41 -13.05 11.41
N ASP A 25 -6.72 -12.48 12.40
CA ASP A 25 -5.92 -11.30 12.19
C ASP A 25 -4.69 -11.61 11.34
N LEU A 26 -4.49 -10.76 10.33
CA LEU A 26 -3.29 -10.78 9.53
C LEU A 26 -2.15 -10.16 10.33
N HIS A 27 -1.01 -10.85 10.38
CA HIS A 27 0.19 -10.35 11.05
C HIS A 27 0.99 -9.37 10.17
N THR A 28 0.84 -9.48 8.85
CA THR A 28 1.57 -8.64 7.89
C THR A 28 0.71 -8.38 6.67
N ILE A 29 0.67 -7.11 6.23
CA ILE A 29 -0.07 -6.68 5.06
C ILE A 29 0.86 -5.89 4.15
N VAL A 30 0.97 -6.30 2.88
CA VAL A 30 1.80 -5.63 1.87
C VAL A 30 0.90 -4.92 0.88
N THR A 31 0.99 -3.58 0.76
CA THR A 31 0.17 -2.83 -0.20
C THR A 31 0.96 -1.81 -1.03
N TYR A 32 0.25 -1.13 -1.94
CA TYR A 32 0.77 -0.03 -2.77
C TYR A 32 1.24 1.18 -1.94
N GLY A 33 0.88 1.25 -0.66
CA GLY A 33 1.20 2.39 0.19
C GLY A 33 0.33 3.61 -0.10
N ASP A 34 -0.88 3.43 -0.63
CA ASP A 34 -1.86 4.51 -0.69
C ASP A 34 -2.21 5.02 0.73
N LYS A 35 -2.51 6.32 0.88
CA LYS A 35 -2.80 6.92 2.20
C LYS A 35 -4.14 6.44 2.75
N ALA A 36 -5.18 6.39 1.91
CA ALA A 36 -6.49 5.92 2.32
C ALA A 36 -6.46 4.44 2.68
N MET A 37 -5.71 3.63 1.92
CA MET A 37 -5.50 2.21 2.23
C MET A 37 -4.73 2.02 3.53
N ARG A 38 -3.73 2.85 3.82
CA ARG A 38 -3.00 2.81 5.10
C ARG A 38 -3.91 3.07 6.29
N ASN A 39 -4.76 4.08 6.21
CA ASN A 39 -5.73 4.37 7.27
C ASN A 39 -6.73 3.22 7.48
N ALA A 40 -7.20 2.62 6.38
CA ALA A 40 -8.09 1.48 6.43
C ALA A 40 -7.44 0.26 7.10
N ILE A 41 -6.17 -0.03 6.78
CA ILE A 41 -5.42 -1.14 7.40
C ILE A 41 -5.26 -0.95 8.90
N VAL A 42 -4.85 0.25 9.34
CA VAL A 42 -4.72 0.56 10.77
C VAL A 42 -6.06 0.44 11.49
N THR A 43 -7.19 0.60 10.79
CA THR A 43 -8.53 0.44 11.37
C THR A 43 -8.92 -1.04 11.48
N VAL A 44 -8.77 -1.83 10.41
CA VAL A 44 -9.28 -3.22 10.33
C VAL A 44 -8.31 -4.24 10.93
N PHE A 45 -7.01 -4.01 10.79
CA PHE A 45 -5.94 -4.90 11.22
C PHE A 45 -4.92 -4.14 12.08
N ARG A 46 -5.34 -3.72 13.29
CA ARG A 46 -4.57 -2.85 14.19
C ARG A 46 -3.17 -3.40 14.54
N ASP A 47 -3.04 -4.71 14.64
CA ASP A 47 -1.80 -5.39 15.03
C ASP A 47 -0.95 -5.83 13.82
N ALA A 48 -1.43 -5.61 12.59
CA ALA A 48 -0.70 -5.99 11.40
C ALA A 48 0.51 -5.07 11.15
N THR A 49 1.65 -5.68 10.83
CA THR A 49 2.77 -4.92 10.27
C THR A 49 2.47 -4.54 8.82
N HIS A 50 2.28 -3.25 8.57
CA HIS A 50 2.09 -2.73 7.21
C HIS A 50 3.42 -2.53 6.48
N ARG A 51 3.53 -3.09 5.27
CA ARG A 51 4.72 -2.95 4.39
C ARG A 51 4.31 -2.39 3.03
N VAL A 52 5.17 -1.59 2.44
CA VAL A 52 5.03 -1.15 1.05
C VAL A 52 5.63 -2.22 0.15
N CYS A 53 4.92 -2.58 -0.92
CA CYS A 53 5.41 -3.51 -1.92
C CYS A 53 6.76 -3.04 -2.51
N ALA A 54 7.78 -3.90 -2.47
CA ALA A 54 9.13 -3.59 -2.91
C ALA A 54 9.19 -3.13 -4.38
N TRP A 55 8.34 -3.69 -5.24
CA TRP A 55 8.26 -3.29 -6.64
C TRP A 55 7.80 -1.84 -6.79
N HIS A 56 6.73 -1.45 -6.08
CA HIS A 56 6.21 -0.09 -6.08
C HIS A 56 7.21 0.89 -5.46
N LEU A 57 7.88 0.50 -4.37
CA LEU A 57 8.96 1.30 -3.78
C LEU A 57 10.10 1.54 -4.78
N SER A 58 10.55 0.50 -5.48
CA SER A 58 11.59 0.60 -6.52
C SER A 58 11.19 1.56 -7.64
N LYS A 59 9.93 1.48 -8.10
CA LYS A 59 9.39 2.41 -9.12
C LYS A 59 9.34 3.85 -8.63
N ASN A 60 8.87 4.07 -7.40
CA ASN A 60 8.82 5.41 -6.80
C ASN A 60 10.21 6.03 -6.65
N ILE A 61 11.19 5.27 -6.18
CA ILE A 61 12.59 5.73 -6.06
C ILE A 61 13.14 6.10 -7.44
N LYS A 62 12.99 5.21 -8.43
CA LYS A 62 13.45 5.48 -9.81
C LYS A 62 12.79 6.74 -10.40
N GLY A 63 11.50 6.97 -10.15
CA GLY A 63 10.80 8.17 -10.60
C GLY A 63 11.33 9.44 -9.95
N LYS A 64 11.52 9.45 -8.62
CA LYS A 64 12.03 10.61 -7.89
C LYS A 64 13.49 10.94 -8.23
N VAL A 65 14.33 9.91 -8.38
CA VAL A 65 15.74 10.08 -8.75
C VAL A 65 15.87 10.66 -10.16
N LYS A 66 15.10 10.18 -11.14
CA LYS A 66 15.11 10.75 -12.51
C LYS A 66 14.70 12.22 -12.59
N ASN A 67 13.87 12.68 -11.65
CA ASN A 67 13.36 14.05 -11.61
C ASN A 67 14.20 14.98 -10.71
N SER A 68 15.30 14.49 -10.14
CA SER A 68 16.21 15.33 -9.36
C SER A 68 17.03 16.22 -10.30
N PRO A 69 17.14 17.54 -10.04
CA PRO A 69 17.99 18.43 -10.83
C PRO A 69 19.48 18.01 -10.80
N ASP A 70 19.89 17.24 -9.79
CA ASP A 70 21.26 16.75 -9.63
C ASP A 70 21.49 15.35 -10.23
N PHE A 71 20.47 14.76 -10.87
CA PHE A 71 20.60 13.42 -11.43
C PHE A 71 21.46 13.42 -12.68
N LYS A 72 22.71 12.97 -12.54
CA LYS A 72 23.57 12.59 -13.65
C LYS A 72 23.55 11.07 -13.79
N PRO A 73 22.89 10.49 -14.81
CA PRO A 73 22.97 9.07 -15.06
C PRO A 73 24.41 8.70 -15.40
N GLN A 74 25.06 7.95 -14.52
CA GLN A 74 26.46 7.52 -14.63
C GLN A 74 26.64 6.23 -15.45
N TRP A 75 25.76 6.00 -16.43
CA TRP A 75 25.94 4.92 -17.40
C TRP A 75 26.69 5.48 -18.60
N SER A 76 27.97 5.10 -18.69
CA SER A 76 28.81 5.17 -19.90
C SER A 76 28.58 3.96 -20.78
#